data_AF-A0A222SNV3-F1
#
_entry.id   AF-A0A222SNV3-F1
#
_cell.length_a   1.000
_cell.length_b   1.000
_cell.length_c   1.000
_cell.angle_alpha   90.00
_cell.angle_beta   90.00
_cell.angle_gamma   90.00
#
_symmetry.space_group_name_H-M   'P 1'
#
loop_
_entity.id
_entity.type
_entity.pdbx_description
1 polymer ?
#
loop_
_entity_poly.entity_id
_entity_poly.type
_entity_poly.pdbx_seq_one_letter_code
_entity_poly.pdbx_strand_id
1 'polypeptide(L)'
;MSAPPADGTPIRTAVVGLGWAARSIWLPRLRRNPAFTVIAAVDPDERGRAAVAETEGADRLPVLAAVHDLDPAEVDLAVVAVPNHLHCDVATELLAKGIPVFLEKPVCLTSEEAERLAAAERSGGAVLLAGSAARYRADVRGLYRIAARLGRIRHVELAWVRARGVPDRGGWFTQRSLAGGGALVDLGWHLFDIAVPLLGTAAFRHAIGTVSSDFITQRSSRAAWRGDDGGPVLSGGTDVEDTARGFLITDDGRSVVLHASWASHEALDTTRVTIDGSAGSATLHCTFGFSPNRLEKSTLTRTLDGTTRPVAVPTEPIGTEYDRQLDMVPAQLRDPAGRGRVIEEVRRTIGAIERVYTSARIPQEVRESVSAPV
;
A
#
# COMPACT_ATOMS: atom_id res chain seq x y z
N MET A 1 -26.15 5.33 -13.01
CA MET A 1 -24.92 4.57 -13.32
C MET A 1 -24.20 5.32 -14.42
N SER A 2 -23.01 5.89 -14.17
CA SER A 2 -22.19 6.42 -15.26
C SER A 2 -21.49 5.23 -15.94
N ALA A 3 -21.71 5.07 -17.25
CA ALA A 3 -20.97 4.08 -18.02
C ALA A 3 -19.49 4.51 -18.08
N PRO A 4 -18.52 3.57 -18.12
CA PRO A 4 -17.13 3.95 -18.31
C PRO A 4 -16.99 4.81 -19.60
N PRO A 5 -16.16 5.86 -19.58
CA PRO A 5 -16.05 6.77 -20.73
C PRO A 5 -15.66 6.01 -22.00
N ALA A 6 -16.23 6.45 -23.12
CA ALA A 6 -15.90 5.93 -24.45
C ALA A 6 -14.41 6.11 -24.77
N ASP A 7 -13.85 5.25 -25.61
CA ASP A 7 -12.43 5.27 -25.97
C ASP A 7 -11.97 6.68 -26.40
N GLY A 8 -10.94 7.20 -25.73
CA GLY A 8 -10.36 8.51 -25.99
C GLY A 8 -10.94 9.69 -25.21
N THR A 9 -12.04 9.50 -24.45
CA THR A 9 -12.53 10.55 -23.53
C THR A 9 -11.79 10.48 -22.19
N PRO A 10 -11.28 11.61 -21.65
CA PRO A 10 -10.64 11.61 -20.34
C PRO A 10 -11.59 11.19 -19.22
N ILE A 11 -11.09 10.41 -18.27
CA ILE A 11 -11.82 9.95 -17.08
C ILE A 11 -12.01 11.12 -16.12
N ARG A 12 -13.27 11.52 -15.90
CA ARG A 12 -13.61 12.59 -14.95
C ARG A 12 -13.39 12.09 -13.53
N THR A 13 -12.38 12.66 -12.88
CA THR A 13 -11.84 12.15 -11.62
C THR A 13 -12.10 13.11 -10.47
N ALA A 14 -12.63 12.58 -9.37
CA ALA A 14 -12.65 13.26 -8.07
C ALA A 14 -11.45 12.82 -7.23
N VAL A 15 -10.79 13.75 -6.53
CA VAL A 15 -9.72 13.42 -5.57
C VAL A 15 -10.22 13.65 -4.15
N VAL A 16 -10.20 12.61 -3.32
CA VAL A 16 -10.78 12.60 -1.98
C VAL A 16 -9.69 12.44 -0.93
N GLY A 17 -9.62 13.37 0.01
CA GLY A 17 -8.54 13.50 1.00
C GLY A 17 -7.36 14.27 0.41
N LEU A 18 -7.17 15.51 0.82
CA LEU A 18 -6.19 16.46 0.27
C LEU A 18 -4.92 16.54 1.12
N GLY A 19 -4.54 15.40 1.70
CA GLY A 19 -3.30 15.21 2.45
C GLY A 19 -2.06 15.15 1.55
N TRP A 20 -0.94 14.67 2.11
CA TRP A 20 0.34 14.56 1.39
C TRP A 20 0.24 13.65 0.15
N ALA A 21 -0.38 12.47 0.25
CA ALA A 21 -0.48 11.54 -0.87
C ALA A 21 -1.24 12.16 -2.06
N ALA A 22 -2.39 12.79 -1.81
CA ALA A 22 -3.12 13.47 -2.88
C ALA A 22 -2.33 14.63 -3.50
N ARG A 23 -1.77 15.53 -2.69
CA ARG A 23 -1.09 16.73 -3.19
C ARG A 23 0.26 16.45 -3.83
N SER A 24 1.02 15.51 -3.30
CA SER A 24 2.40 15.23 -3.74
C SER A 24 2.50 14.06 -4.73
N ILE A 25 1.53 13.13 -4.72
CA ILE A 25 1.55 11.97 -5.62
C ILE A 25 0.47 12.09 -6.69
N TRP A 26 -0.80 12.15 -6.30
CA TRP A 26 -1.92 11.88 -7.21
C TRP A 26 -2.33 13.09 -8.06
N LEU A 27 -2.57 14.26 -7.46
CA LEU A 27 -2.97 15.46 -8.19
C LEU A 27 -1.97 15.82 -9.32
N PRO A 28 -0.65 15.91 -9.08
CA PRO A 28 0.31 16.20 -10.15
C PRO A 28 0.29 15.17 -11.28
N ARG A 29 0.07 13.88 -10.94
CA ARG A 29 0.04 12.77 -11.91
C ARG A 29 -1.24 12.76 -12.74
N LEU A 30 -2.39 12.96 -12.10
CA LEU A 30 -3.68 13.08 -12.77
C LEU A 30 -3.68 14.28 -13.72
N ARG A 31 -3.15 15.43 -13.29
CA ARG A 31 -3.10 16.66 -14.13
C ARG A 31 -2.25 16.51 -15.39
N ARG A 32 -1.15 15.74 -15.33
CA ARG A 32 -0.26 15.53 -16.49
C ARG A 32 -0.65 14.35 -17.38
N ASN A 33 -1.56 13.49 -16.92
CA ASN A 33 -1.98 12.31 -17.68
C ASN A 33 -3.24 12.64 -18.50
N PRO A 34 -3.16 12.64 -19.86
CA PRO A 34 -4.29 13.02 -20.71
C PRO A 34 -5.48 12.06 -20.63
N ALA A 35 -5.32 10.87 -20.05
CA ALA A 35 -6.42 9.95 -19.83
C ALA A 35 -7.35 10.37 -18.68
N PHE A 36 -7.02 11.43 -17.93
CA PHE A 36 -7.78 11.88 -16.76
C PHE A 36 -8.08 13.38 -16.83
N THR A 37 -9.18 13.78 -16.19
CA THR A 37 -9.48 15.19 -15.93
C THR A 37 -9.97 15.30 -14.50
N VAL A 38 -9.26 16.05 -13.66
CA VAL A 38 -9.67 16.29 -12.27
C VAL A 38 -10.81 17.31 -12.28
N ILE A 39 -12.00 16.88 -11.87
CA ILE A 39 -13.24 17.67 -11.90
C ILE A 39 -13.73 18.09 -10.51
N ALA A 40 -13.26 17.43 -9.46
CA ALA A 40 -13.60 17.77 -8.08
C ALA A 40 -12.47 17.38 -7.13
N ALA A 41 -12.34 18.13 -6.04
CA ALA A 41 -11.54 17.78 -4.87
C ALA A 41 -12.45 17.73 -3.64
N VAL A 42 -12.17 16.83 -2.70
CA VAL A 42 -13.01 16.65 -1.51
C VAL A 42 -12.14 16.53 -0.26
N ASP A 43 -12.39 17.35 0.74
CA ASP A 43 -11.79 17.22 2.08
C ASP A 43 -12.70 17.82 3.15
N PRO A 44 -12.95 17.15 4.28
CA PRO A 44 -13.71 17.74 5.38
C PRO A 44 -12.95 18.89 6.08
N ASP A 45 -11.62 18.91 6.04
CA ASP A 45 -10.79 19.98 6.61
C ASP A 45 -10.74 21.20 5.67
N GLU A 46 -11.24 22.33 6.18
CA GLU A 46 -11.22 23.61 5.48
C GLU A 46 -9.81 24.05 5.09
N ARG A 47 -8.78 23.73 5.89
CA ARG A 47 -7.39 24.07 5.56
C ARG A 47 -6.90 23.30 4.35
N GLY A 48 -7.23 22.01 4.27
CA GLY A 48 -6.92 21.17 3.11
C GLY A 48 -7.60 21.70 1.86
N ARG A 49 -8.89 22.09 1.97
CA ARG A 49 -9.64 22.69 0.86
C ARG A 49 -9.05 24.01 0.40
N ALA A 50 -8.76 24.92 1.32
CA ALA A 50 -8.20 26.23 1.02
C ALA A 50 -6.84 26.13 0.31
N ALA A 51 -5.95 25.24 0.77
CA ALA A 51 -4.65 25.03 0.16
C ALA A 51 -4.76 24.58 -1.31
N VAL A 52 -5.69 23.67 -1.62
CA VAL A 52 -5.91 23.22 -3.01
C VAL A 52 -6.62 24.29 -3.84
N ALA A 53 -7.60 24.99 -3.28
CA ALA A 53 -8.28 26.10 -3.96
C ALA A 53 -7.31 27.23 -4.32
N GLU A 54 -6.33 27.53 -3.46
CA GLU A 54 -5.28 28.52 -3.72
C GLU A 54 -4.35 28.08 -4.86
N THR A 55 -3.90 26.82 -4.86
CA THR A 55 -2.98 26.32 -5.89
C THR A 55 -3.65 26.08 -7.24
N GLU A 56 -4.91 25.66 -7.25
CA GLU A 56 -5.63 25.26 -8.46
C GLU A 56 -6.52 26.37 -9.03
N GLY A 57 -6.93 27.33 -8.19
CA GLY A 57 -7.96 28.33 -8.48
C GLY A 57 -9.36 27.76 -8.24
N ALA A 58 -10.10 28.34 -7.27
CA ALA A 58 -11.44 27.88 -6.88
C ALA A 58 -12.44 27.81 -8.04
N ASP A 59 -12.33 28.71 -9.03
CA ASP A 59 -13.21 28.73 -10.22
C ASP A 59 -12.91 27.58 -11.20
N ARG A 60 -11.76 26.92 -11.07
CA ARG A 60 -11.28 25.88 -11.99
C ARG A 60 -11.48 24.47 -11.46
N LEU A 61 -11.64 24.32 -10.14
CA LEU A 61 -11.83 23.04 -9.49
C LEU A 61 -12.77 23.20 -8.28
N PRO A 62 -14.01 22.68 -8.35
CA PRO A 62 -14.88 22.55 -7.20
C PRO A 62 -14.18 21.80 -6.06
N VAL A 63 -14.16 22.42 -4.87
CA VAL A 63 -13.60 21.82 -3.65
C VAL A 63 -14.72 21.63 -2.63
N LEU A 64 -15.15 20.38 -2.45
CA LEU A 64 -16.30 19.99 -1.65
C LEU A 64 -15.88 19.56 -0.24
N ALA A 65 -16.80 19.68 0.72
CA ALA A 65 -16.56 19.27 2.10
C ALA A 65 -16.79 17.77 2.34
N ALA A 66 -17.68 17.14 1.56
CA ALA A 66 -18.06 15.76 1.75
C ALA A 66 -18.16 14.99 0.42
N VAL A 67 -17.86 13.69 0.48
CA VAL A 67 -18.10 12.77 -0.65
C VAL A 67 -19.58 12.58 -0.94
N HIS A 68 -20.44 12.99 0.00
CA HIS A 68 -21.87 12.98 -0.19
C HIS A 68 -22.30 13.83 -1.39
N ASP A 69 -21.60 14.93 -1.63
CA ASP A 69 -21.96 15.96 -2.61
C ASP A 69 -21.45 15.63 -4.03
N LEU A 70 -20.77 14.50 -4.21
CA LEU A 70 -20.35 14.05 -5.55
C LEU A 70 -21.52 13.41 -6.30
N ASP A 71 -21.82 13.95 -7.48
CA ASP A 71 -22.82 13.38 -8.40
C ASP A 71 -22.23 12.17 -9.16
N PRO A 72 -22.79 10.96 -8.99
CA PRO A 72 -22.34 9.77 -9.72
C PRO A 72 -22.57 9.85 -11.25
N ALA A 73 -23.30 10.83 -11.77
CA ALA A 73 -23.40 11.11 -13.21
C ALA A 73 -22.22 11.95 -13.74
N GLU A 74 -21.54 12.69 -12.87
CA GLU A 74 -20.44 13.58 -13.23
C GLU A 74 -19.05 12.95 -13.02
N VAL A 75 -18.94 12.01 -12.09
CA VAL A 75 -17.67 11.39 -11.68
C VAL A 75 -17.55 9.96 -12.25
N ASP A 76 -16.48 9.71 -13.00
CA ASP A 76 -16.16 8.39 -13.56
C ASP A 76 -15.20 7.59 -12.66
N LEU A 77 -14.45 8.27 -11.78
CA LEU A 77 -13.52 7.67 -10.83
C LEU A 77 -13.31 8.59 -9.61
N ALA A 78 -13.29 8.01 -8.41
CA ALA A 78 -12.79 8.68 -7.21
C ALA A 78 -11.43 8.10 -6.78
N VAL A 79 -10.40 8.93 -6.71
CA VAL A 79 -9.10 8.59 -6.11
C VAL A 79 -9.15 8.97 -4.63
N VAL A 80 -9.17 7.97 -3.75
CA VAL A 80 -9.34 8.14 -2.31
C VAL A 80 -7.98 7.96 -1.61
N ALA A 81 -7.52 9.02 -0.95
CA ALA A 81 -6.26 9.12 -0.21
C ALA A 81 -6.45 9.79 1.16
N VAL A 82 -7.50 9.39 1.88
CA VAL A 82 -7.82 9.82 3.25
C VAL A 82 -6.97 9.04 4.28
N PRO A 83 -6.99 9.39 5.59
CA PRO A 83 -6.38 8.54 6.62
C PRO A 83 -6.95 7.10 6.64
N ASN A 84 -6.13 6.11 7.01
CA ASN A 84 -6.48 4.69 6.84
C ASN A 84 -7.84 4.28 7.45
N HIS A 85 -8.13 4.71 8.68
CA HIS A 85 -9.40 4.40 9.36
C HIS A 85 -10.65 4.96 8.67
N LEU A 86 -10.48 5.92 7.76
CA LEU A 86 -11.59 6.49 6.98
C LEU A 86 -11.75 5.82 5.62
N HIS A 87 -10.80 4.97 5.19
CA HIS A 87 -10.82 4.32 3.87
C HIS A 87 -12.11 3.54 3.64
N CYS A 88 -12.47 2.64 4.57
CA CYS A 88 -13.61 1.75 4.40
C CYS A 88 -14.92 2.55 4.27
N ASP A 89 -15.16 3.51 5.16
CA ASP A 89 -16.40 4.28 5.18
C ASP A 89 -16.55 5.14 3.92
N VAL A 90 -15.49 5.89 3.55
CA VAL A 90 -15.48 6.74 2.36
C VAL A 90 -15.65 5.93 1.08
N ALA A 91 -14.91 4.83 0.92
CA ALA A 91 -14.99 4.02 -0.28
C ALA A 91 -16.31 3.26 -0.36
N THR A 92 -16.86 2.78 0.77
CA THR A 92 -18.18 2.13 0.82
C THR A 92 -19.27 3.09 0.33
N GLU A 93 -19.26 4.35 0.77
CA GLU A 93 -20.23 5.35 0.32
C GLU A 93 -20.15 5.58 -1.20
N LEU A 94 -18.94 5.81 -1.72
CA LEU A 94 -18.71 6.05 -3.14
C LEU A 94 -19.09 4.85 -4.02
N LEU A 95 -18.66 3.65 -3.63
CA LEU A 95 -18.98 2.42 -4.33
C LEU A 95 -20.48 2.16 -4.35
N ALA A 96 -21.18 2.36 -3.23
CA ALA A 96 -22.62 2.17 -3.13
C ALA A 96 -23.41 3.17 -4.00
N LYS A 97 -22.87 4.37 -4.23
CA LYS A 97 -23.41 5.35 -5.19
C LYS A 97 -23.15 4.99 -6.66
N GLY A 98 -22.36 3.95 -6.93
CA GLY A 98 -21.99 3.53 -8.26
C GLY A 98 -20.79 4.28 -8.84
N ILE A 99 -19.99 4.96 -7.99
CA ILE A 99 -18.75 5.62 -8.41
C ILE A 99 -17.59 4.64 -8.25
N PRO A 100 -16.85 4.30 -9.32
CA PRO A 100 -15.62 3.52 -9.21
C PRO A 100 -14.59 4.18 -8.28
N VAL A 101 -13.90 3.38 -7.48
CA VAL A 101 -12.95 3.89 -6.49
C VAL A 101 -11.56 3.34 -6.77
N PHE A 102 -10.58 4.22 -6.87
CA PHE A 102 -9.17 3.89 -6.67
C PHE A 102 -8.81 4.24 -5.23
N LEU A 103 -8.58 3.22 -4.39
CA LEU A 103 -8.35 3.39 -2.96
C LEU A 103 -6.87 3.20 -2.63
N GLU A 104 -6.27 4.20 -1.99
CA GLU A 104 -4.92 4.09 -1.44
C GLU A 104 -4.80 2.95 -0.43
N LYS A 105 -3.58 2.47 -0.25
CA LYS A 105 -3.28 1.38 0.68
C LYS A 105 -3.01 1.92 2.09
N PRO A 106 -3.31 1.16 3.16
CA PRO A 106 -3.97 -0.16 3.16
C PRO A 106 -5.44 -0.03 2.74
N VAL A 107 -5.95 -0.95 1.92
CA VAL A 107 -7.33 -0.86 1.40
C VAL A 107 -8.37 -0.99 2.53
N CYS A 108 -8.04 -1.74 3.58
CA CYS A 108 -8.85 -1.89 4.77
C CYS A 108 -7.97 -2.22 5.98
N LEU A 109 -8.51 -2.04 7.18
CA LEU A 109 -7.82 -2.33 8.44
C LEU A 109 -8.22 -3.68 9.04
N THR A 110 -9.34 -4.26 8.59
CA THR A 110 -9.84 -5.56 9.08
C THR A 110 -10.45 -6.38 7.95
N SER A 111 -10.57 -7.69 8.18
CA SER A 111 -11.32 -8.58 7.28
C SER A 111 -12.81 -8.18 7.17
N GLU A 112 -13.39 -7.64 8.23
CA GLU A 112 -14.79 -7.15 8.22
C GLU A 112 -14.97 -5.96 7.29
N GLU A 113 -14.03 -5.00 7.32
CA GLU A 113 -14.03 -3.88 6.38
C GLU A 113 -13.88 -4.33 4.93
N ALA A 114 -13.10 -5.38 4.66
CA ALA A 114 -13.02 -5.98 3.33
C ALA A 114 -14.37 -6.50 2.85
N GLU A 115 -15.16 -7.11 3.74
CA GLU A 115 -16.53 -7.56 3.42
C GLU A 115 -17.50 -6.41 3.19
N ARG A 116 -17.38 -5.31 3.96
CA ARG A 116 -18.17 -4.09 3.74
C ARG A 116 -17.90 -3.48 2.36
N LEU A 117 -16.62 -3.37 1.98
CA LEU A 117 -16.22 -2.92 0.64
C LEU A 117 -16.76 -3.85 -0.45
N ALA A 118 -16.69 -5.16 -0.24
CA ALA A 118 -17.22 -6.14 -1.17
C ALA A 118 -18.74 -6.02 -1.35
N ALA A 119 -19.48 -5.74 -0.26
CA ALA A 119 -20.91 -5.52 -0.31
C ALA A 119 -21.26 -4.23 -1.08
N ALA A 120 -20.53 -3.15 -0.84
CA ALA A 120 -20.73 -1.88 -1.53
C ALA A 120 -20.41 -1.95 -3.03
N GLU A 121 -19.31 -2.61 -3.40
CA GLU A 121 -18.94 -2.84 -4.80
C GLU A 121 -20.04 -3.61 -5.54
N ARG A 122 -20.59 -4.65 -4.90
CA ARG A 122 -21.70 -5.44 -5.46
C ARG A 122 -22.99 -4.63 -5.56
N SER A 123 -23.36 -3.87 -4.54
CA SER A 123 -24.65 -3.17 -4.49
C SER A 123 -24.72 -1.98 -5.43
N GLY A 124 -23.65 -1.18 -5.52
CA GLY A 124 -23.60 -0.02 -6.40
C GLY A 124 -23.18 -0.34 -7.84
N GLY A 125 -22.66 -1.55 -8.08
CA GLY A 125 -22.21 -1.97 -9.41
C GLY A 125 -20.93 -1.26 -9.89
N ALA A 126 -20.25 -0.54 -9.00
CA ALA A 126 -18.94 0.06 -9.24
C ALA A 126 -17.82 -0.98 -9.16
N VAL A 127 -16.58 -0.57 -9.43
CA VAL A 127 -15.38 -1.39 -9.25
C VAL A 127 -14.44 -0.72 -8.26
N LEU A 128 -13.84 -1.53 -7.38
CA LEU A 128 -12.76 -1.11 -6.50
C LEU A 128 -11.41 -1.44 -7.15
N LEU A 129 -10.53 -0.44 -7.23
CA LEU A 129 -9.13 -0.53 -7.62
C LEU A 129 -8.26 -0.22 -6.41
N ALA A 130 -7.10 -0.88 -6.29
CA ALA A 130 -6.17 -0.68 -5.17
C ALA A 130 -4.90 0.10 -5.58
N GLY A 131 -4.45 0.98 -4.67
CA GLY A 131 -3.20 1.76 -4.71
C GLY A 131 -1.91 0.96 -4.54
N SER A 132 -1.79 -0.17 -5.24
CA SER A 132 -0.63 -1.06 -5.22
C SER A 132 0.51 -0.64 -6.17
N ALA A 133 1.14 0.53 -5.99
CA ALA A 133 2.16 1.02 -6.93
C ALA A 133 3.39 0.09 -7.04
N ALA A 134 3.79 -0.58 -5.96
CA ALA A 134 5.04 -1.36 -5.90
C ALA A 134 5.16 -2.44 -6.98
N ARG A 135 4.04 -3.09 -7.37
CA ARG A 135 4.04 -4.13 -8.42
C ARG A 135 4.32 -3.59 -9.84
N TYR A 136 4.27 -2.28 -10.04
CA TYR A 136 4.55 -1.61 -11.33
C TYR A 136 5.98 -1.11 -11.49
N ARG A 137 6.81 -1.23 -10.44
CA ARG A 137 8.24 -0.94 -10.55
C ARG A 137 8.90 -1.88 -11.55
N ALA A 138 9.84 -1.38 -12.35
CA ALA A 138 10.46 -2.21 -13.39
C ALA A 138 11.33 -3.34 -12.82
N ASP A 139 11.93 -3.14 -11.65
CA ASP A 139 12.69 -4.17 -10.95
C ASP A 139 11.77 -5.32 -10.45
N VAL A 140 10.60 -5.00 -9.88
CA VAL A 140 9.57 -5.99 -9.49
C VAL A 140 8.97 -6.70 -10.72
N ARG A 141 8.67 -5.98 -11.81
CA ARG A 141 8.24 -6.61 -13.07
C ARG A 141 9.33 -7.49 -13.69
N GLY A 142 10.60 -7.12 -13.50
CA GLY A 142 11.77 -7.95 -13.83
C GLY A 142 11.74 -9.26 -13.05
N LEU A 143 11.55 -9.17 -11.73
CA LEU A 143 11.42 -10.32 -10.84
C LEU A 143 10.28 -11.25 -11.27
N TYR A 144 9.09 -10.73 -11.58
CA TYR A 144 7.96 -11.54 -12.07
C TYR A 144 8.27 -12.31 -13.37
N ARG A 145 8.95 -11.66 -14.33
CA ARG A 145 9.37 -12.32 -15.59
C ARG A 145 10.37 -13.46 -15.35
N ILE A 146 11.19 -13.35 -14.31
CA ILE A 146 12.12 -14.42 -13.91
C ILE A 146 11.36 -15.52 -13.17
N ALA A 147 10.50 -15.15 -12.21
CA ALA A 147 9.71 -16.08 -11.39
C ALA A 147 8.87 -17.04 -12.24
N ALA A 148 8.28 -16.57 -13.34
CA ALA A 148 7.55 -17.40 -14.31
C ALA A 148 8.37 -18.55 -14.92
N ARG A 149 9.71 -18.51 -14.79
CA ARG A 149 10.66 -19.52 -15.31
C ARG A 149 11.41 -20.27 -14.22
N LEU A 150 11.00 -20.13 -12.95
CA LEU A 150 11.59 -20.85 -11.81
C LEU A 150 10.83 -22.15 -11.48
N GLY A 151 9.85 -22.54 -12.30
CA GLY A 151 8.99 -23.69 -12.04
C GLY A 151 7.97 -23.39 -10.94
N ARG A 152 7.57 -24.42 -10.17
CA ARG A 152 6.62 -24.24 -9.07
C ARG A 152 7.29 -23.49 -7.92
N ILE A 153 6.79 -22.30 -7.60
CA ILE A 153 7.23 -21.51 -6.45
C ILE A 153 6.96 -22.31 -5.16
N ARG A 154 7.95 -22.39 -4.28
CA ARG A 154 7.87 -23.12 -2.99
C ARG A 154 8.02 -22.18 -1.80
N HIS A 155 8.84 -21.15 -1.96
CA HIS A 155 9.15 -20.21 -0.90
C HIS A 155 9.29 -18.77 -1.44
N VAL A 156 8.87 -17.80 -0.64
CA VAL A 156 9.08 -16.37 -0.91
C VAL A 156 9.55 -15.68 0.37
N GLU A 157 10.66 -14.94 0.30
CA GLU A 157 11.11 -14.07 1.38
C GLU A 157 10.85 -12.61 1.01
N LEU A 158 10.29 -11.85 1.95
CA LEU A 158 9.90 -10.46 1.77
C LEU A 158 10.44 -9.64 2.94
N ALA A 159 11.34 -8.71 2.67
CA ALA A 159 11.86 -7.80 3.68
C ALA A 159 11.81 -6.36 3.18
N TRP A 160 11.27 -5.46 3.99
CA TRP A 160 11.44 -4.02 3.84
C TRP A 160 11.87 -3.45 5.18
N VAL A 161 13.15 -3.09 5.25
CA VAL A 161 13.84 -2.63 6.45
C VAL A 161 14.40 -1.25 6.17
N ARG A 162 13.90 -0.24 6.87
CA ARG A 162 14.46 1.11 6.81
C ARG A 162 15.58 1.24 7.83
N ALA A 163 16.60 2.04 7.53
CA ALA A 163 17.57 2.48 8.52
C ALA A 163 16.88 3.41 9.53
N ARG A 164 16.14 4.39 9.00
CA ARG A 164 15.35 5.37 9.76
C ARG A 164 14.11 5.72 8.94
N GLY A 165 12.96 5.84 9.58
CA GLY A 165 11.72 6.02 8.84
C GLY A 165 10.45 5.80 9.65
N VAL A 166 10.53 5.95 10.98
CA VAL A 166 9.37 5.97 11.86
C VAL A 166 8.51 7.19 11.50
N PRO A 167 7.23 7.00 11.14
CA PRO A 167 6.29 8.08 10.84
C PRO A 167 6.07 9.02 12.04
N ASP A 168 5.39 10.15 11.82
CA ASP A 168 5.24 11.17 12.86
C ASP A 168 4.62 10.66 14.15
N ARG A 169 5.35 10.92 15.23
CA ARG A 169 5.00 10.47 16.57
C ARG A 169 3.81 11.23 17.11
N GLY A 170 2.86 10.45 17.60
CA GLY A 170 1.61 10.94 18.16
C GLY A 170 0.62 11.43 17.11
N GLY A 171 0.97 11.32 15.83
CA GLY A 171 0.02 11.46 14.73
C GLY A 171 -0.89 10.25 14.63
N TRP A 172 -1.87 10.31 13.73
CA TRP A 172 -2.81 9.20 13.52
C TRP A 172 -2.11 7.92 13.04
N PHE A 173 -0.95 8.05 12.38
CA PHE A 173 -0.20 6.92 11.81
C PHE A 173 0.51 6.05 12.85
N THR A 174 0.66 6.54 14.08
CA THR A 174 1.24 5.77 15.19
C THR A 174 0.20 5.31 16.21
N GLN A 175 -1.09 5.46 15.89
CA GLN A 175 -2.22 5.04 16.73
C GLN A 175 -2.92 3.85 16.08
N ARG A 176 -2.97 2.70 16.75
CA ARG A 176 -3.50 1.44 16.22
C ARG A 176 -4.96 1.57 15.80
N SER A 177 -5.77 2.30 16.56
CA SER A 177 -7.18 2.54 16.23
C SER A 177 -7.38 3.33 14.93
N LEU A 178 -6.40 4.11 14.51
CA LEU A 178 -6.49 5.00 13.34
C LEU A 178 -5.69 4.48 12.13
N ALA A 179 -4.61 3.74 12.38
CA ALA A 179 -3.72 3.19 11.36
C ALA A 179 -3.95 1.70 11.10
N GLY A 180 -4.61 0.98 12.01
CA GLY A 180 -4.79 -0.48 12.04
C GLY A 180 -3.59 -1.24 12.62
N GLY A 181 -2.40 -0.65 12.53
CA GLY A 181 -1.14 -1.24 12.97
C GLY A 181 0.04 -0.39 12.52
N GLY A 182 1.25 -0.87 12.81
CA GLY A 182 2.47 -0.14 12.52
C GLY A 182 3.14 -0.60 11.24
N ALA A 183 4.42 -0.97 11.33
CA ALA A 183 5.21 -1.34 10.17
C ALA A 183 4.61 -2.50 9.35
N LEU A 184 3.89 -3.44 9.98
CA LEU A 184 3.25 -4.54 9.25
C LEU A 184 2.12 -4.04 8.34
N VAL A 185 1.27 -3.13 8.82
CA VAL A 185 0.18 -2.57 8.01
C VAL A 185 0.72 -1.59 6.96
N ASP A 186 1.72 -0.77 7.29
CA ASP A 186 2.27 0.21 6.35
C ASP A 186 3.15 -0.43 5.25
N LEU A 187 4.18 -1.18 5.65
CA LEU A 187 5.16 -1.77 4.73
C LEU A 187 4.78 -3.18 4.30
N GLY A 188 4.28 -3.98 5.25
CA GLY A 188 3.89 -5.36 4.98
C GLY A 188 2.80 -5.45 3.92
N TRP A 189 1.87 -4.49 3.85
CA TRP A 189 0.88 -4.43 2.77
C TRP A 189 1.52 -4.39 1.38
N HIS A 190 2.52 -3.52 1.17
CA HIS A 190 3.26 -3.46 -0.09
C HIS A 190 4.02 -4.75 -0.40
N LEU A 191 4.54 -5.42 0.64
CA LEU A 191 5.21 -6.70 0.48
C LEU A 191 4.21 -7.79 0.05
N PHE A 192 3.00 -7.81 0.63
CA PHE A 192 1.94 -8.72 0.20
C PHE A 192 1.42 -8.40 -1.20
N ASP A 193 1.37 -7.13 -1.60
CA ASP A 193 1.05 -6.73 -2.98
C ASP A 193 2.00 -7.32 -4.02
N ILE A 194 3.22 -7.64 -3.62
CA ILE A 194 4.21 -8.33 -4.47
C ILE A 194 4.05 -9.85 -4.39
N ALA A 195 3.74 -10.36 -3.20
CA ALA A 195 3.59 -11.78 -2.95
C ALA A 195 2.35 -12.37 -3.64
N VAL A 196 1.21 -11.67 -3.59
CA VAL A 196 -0.07 -12.21 -4.06
C VAL A 196 -0.02 -12.64 -5.54
N PRO A 197 0.53 -11.84 -6.49
CA PRO A 197 0.70 -12.30 -7.87
C PRO A 197 1.60 -13.53 -8.04
N LEU A 198 2.61 -13.71 -7.18
CA LEU A 198 3.49 -14.89 -7.18
C LEU A 198 2.77 -16.12 -6.60
N LEU A 199 1.86 -15.88 -5.65
CA LEU A 199 1.13 -16.93 -4.97
C LEU A 199 -0.15 -17.34 -5.72
N GLY A 200 -0.66 -16.51 -6.63
CA GLY A 200 -1.90 -16.77 -7.33
C GLY A 200 -3.09 -16.80 -6.35
N THR A 201 -3.88 -17.87 -6.40
CA THR A 201 -5.12 -17.99 -5.60
C THR A 201 -4.93 -18.59 -4.22
N ALA A 202 -3.72 -19.03 -3.85
CA ALA A 202 -3.51 -19.70 -2.57
C ALA A 202 -3.73 -18.76 -1.38
N ALA A 203 -4.42 -19.27 -0.37
CA ALA A 203 -4.75 -18.52 0.83
C ALA A 203 -3.75 -18.80 1.96
N PHE A 204 -3.42 -17.78 2.76
CA PHE A 204 -2.60 -17.97 3.96
C PHE A 204 -3.40 -18.69 5.05
N ARG A 205 -2.96 -19.88 5.45
CA ARG A 205 -3.64 -20.75 6.42
C ARG A 205 -3.02 -20.65 7.82
N HIS A 206 -1.71 -20.57 7.89
CA HIS A 206 -0.96 -20.49 9.15
C HIS A 206 -0.03 -19.29 9.16
N ALA A 207 0.16 -18.70 10.34
CA ALA A 207 1.19 -17.70 10.57
C ALA A 207 1.75 -17.85 11.99
N ILE A 208 3.04 -17.63 12.13
CA ILE A 208 3.69 -17.33 13.40
C ILE A 208 4.49 -16.04 13.23
N GLY A 209 4.38 -15.12 14.17
CA GLY A 209 5.01 -13.81 14.05
C GLY A 209 5.41 -13.22 15.38
N THR A 210 6.26 -12.20 15.29
CA THR A 210 6.72 -11.39 16.42
C THR A 210 6.67 -9.93 16.03
N VAL A 211 6.45 -9.07 17.03
CA VAL A 211 6.45 -7.62 16.86
C VAL A 211 7.30 -6.95 17.94
N SER A 212 7.93 -5.83 17.61
CA SER A 212 8.65 -5.00 18.58
C SER A 212 8.48 -3.51 18.26
N SER A 213 8.84 -2.67 19.23
CA SER A 213 8.65 -1.21 19.19
C SER A 213 9.89 -0.48 19.72
N ASP A 214 11.07 -1.00 19.38
CA ASP A 214 12.36 -0.62 19.96
C ASP A 214 12.80 0.80 19.56
N PHE A 215 12.38 1.26 18.39
CA PHE A 215 12.75 2.53 17.76
C PHE A 215 11.65 3.59 17.83
N ILE A 216 10.42 3.20 18.16
CA ILE A 216 9.26 4.08 18.05
C ILE A 216 9.34 5.32 18.95
N THR A 217 10.17 5.29 20.01
CA THR A 217 10.46 6.42 20.92
C THR A 217 11.82 7.08 20.69
N GLN A 218 12.72 6.52 19.87
CA GLN A 218 14.06 7.05 19.59
C GLN A 218 14.08 8.20 18.57
N ARG A 219 14.36 9.46 18.98
CA ARG A 219 14.27 10.63 18.07
C ARG A 219 15.11 10.50 16.79
N SER A 220 16.22 9.78 16.85
CA SER A 220 17.10 9.48 15.72
C SER A 220 16.44 8.68 14.61
N SER A 221 15.29 8.05 14.82
CA SER A 221 14.69 7.10 13.86
C SER A 221 13.56 7.68 12.99
N ARG A 222 13.33 9.00 12.99
CA ARG A 222 12.22 9.67 12.29
C ARG A 222 12.38 9.73 10.75
N ALA A 223 11.24 9.78 10.04
CA ALA A 223 11.16 9.96 8.58
C ALA A 223 11.22 11.44 8.13
N ALA A 224 12.38 12.11 8.30
CA ALA A 224 12.54 13.55 8.01
C ALA A 224 12.20 13.96 6.54
N TRP A 225 12.29 13.03 5.57
CA TRP A 225 12.06 13.35 4.16
C TRP A 225 10.60 13.63 3.77
N ARG A 226 9.62 13.40 4.65
CA ARG A 226 8.21 13.69 4.33
C ARG A 226 7.87 15.17 4.38
N GLY A 227 8.75 16.00 4.95
CA GLY A 227 8.51 17.44 5.11
C GLY A 227 7.51 17.77 6.21
N ASP A 228 7.17 16.80 7.08
CA ASP A 228 6.39 17.01 8.30
C ASP A 228 7.23 17.66 9.43
N ASP A 229 8.37 18.24 9.06
CA ASP A 229 9.38 18.80 9.95
C ASP A 229 8.86 20.09 10.62
N GLY A 230 8.59 20.00 11.92
CA GLY A 230 8.34 21.17 12.78
C GLY A 230 7.01 21.18 13.53
N GLY A 231 6.13 20.21 13.30
CA GLY A 231 4.94 20.04 14.13
C GLY A 231 5.29 19.62 15.55
N PRO A 232 4.58 20.09 16.60
CA PRO A 232 4.77 19.58 17.95
C PRO A 232 4.59 18.06 17.97
N VAL A 233 5.26 17.38 18.91
CA VAL A 233 4.89 15.99 19.24
C VAL A 233 3.40 16.01 19.55
N LEU A 234 2.62 15.42 18.68
CA LEU A 234 1.17 15.40 18.82
C LEU A 234 0.85 14.58 20.06
N SER A 235 -0.19 14.98 20.81
CA SER A 235 -0.53 14.35 22.09
C SER A 235 -1.17 12.97 21.95
N GLY A 236 -1.31 12.47 20.71
CA GLY A 236 -1.73 11.10 20.45
C GLY A 236 -0.73 10.12 21.03
N GLY A 237 -1.21 9.05 21.65
CA GLY A 237 -0.35 7.97 22.09
C GLY A 237 0.36 7.28 20.92
N THR A 238 1.30 6.40 21.26
CA THR A 238 1.96 5.49 20.32
C THR A 238 1.76 4.07 20.82
N ASP A 239 0.98 3.26 20.09
CA ASP A 239 0.58 1.91 20.49
C ASP A 239 0.67 0.88 19.32
N VAL A 240 1.49 1.20 18.33
CA VAL A 240 1.79 0.33 17.18
C VAL A 240 3.23 -0.21 17.25
N GLU A 241 3.50 -1.28 16.50
CA GLU A 241 4.85 -1.84 16.35
C GLU A 241 5.67 -1.07 15.30
N ASP A 242 6.98 -0.90 15.52
CA ASP A 242 7.87 -0.39 14.46
C ASP A 242 8.51 -1.51 13.63
N THR A 243 8.43 -2.75 14.13
CA THR A 243 9.01 -3.91 13.48
C THR A 243 8.09 -5.12 13.64
N ALA A 244 7.86 -5.82 12.54
CA ALA A 244 7.12 -7.07 12.50
C ALA A 244 7.89 -8.13 11.70
N ARG A 245 7.87 -9.36 12.19
CA ARG A 245 8.45 -10.54 11.54
C ARG A 245 7.42 -11.65 11.52
N GLY A 246 7.40 -12.45 10.45
CA GLY A 246 6.47 -13.57 10.36
C GLY A 246 6.92 -14.67 9.42
N PHE A 247 6.46 -15.88 9.70
CA PHE A 247 6.52 -17.04 8.81
C PHE A 247 5.09 -17.52 8.57
N LEU A 248 4.68 -17.53 7.31
CA LEU A 248 3.33 -17.91 6.87
C LEU A 248 3.38 -19.15 5.99
N ILE A 249 2.29 -19.93 6.02
CA ILE A 249 2.11 -21.12 5.17
C ILE A 249 0.76 -20.99 4.45
N THR A 250 0.77 -21.20 3.14
CA THR A 250 -0.44 -21.23 2.31
C THR A 250 -1.16 -22.58 2.42
N ASP A 251 -2.43 -22.61 2.02
CA ASP A 251 -3.25 -23.84 1.95
C ASP A 251 -2.69 -24.92 1.01
N ASP A 252 -1.91 -24.54 0.00
CA ASP A 252 -1.19 -25.44 -0.90
C ASP A 252 0.27 -25.75 -0.51
N GLY A 253 0.68 -25.36 0.71
CA GLY A 253 1.93 -25.77 1.33
C GLY A 253 3.18 -24.96 0.94
N ARG A 254 3.01 -23.79 0.33
CA ARG A 254 4.12 -22.84 0.09
C ARG A 254 4.34 -21.97 1.32
N SER A 255 5.57 -21.56 1.55
CA SER A 255 5.93 -20.74 2.70
C SER A 255 6.32 -19.31 2.31
N VAL A 256 6.04 -18.36 3.20
CA VAL A 256 6.41 -16.96 3.05
C VAL A 256 7.05 -16.43 4.33
N VAL A 257 8.22 -15.81 4.22
CA VAL A 257 8.83 -15.05 5.31
C VAL A 257 8.59 -13.57 5.09
N LEU A 258 8.25 -12.85 6.16
CA LEU A 258 8.00 -11.42 6.16
C LEU A 258 8.87 -10.72 7.21
N HIS A 259 9.49 -9.60 6.84
CA HIS A 259 10.16 -8.68 7.75
C HIS A 259 9.87 -7.23 7.34
N ALA A 260 9.04 -6.54 8.12
CA ALA A 260 8.69 -5.14 7.91
C ALA A 260 9.23 -4.32 9.08
N SER A 261 10.04 -3.30 8.80
CA SER A 261 10.64 -2.49 9.85
C SER A 261 10.82 -1.03 9.43
N TRP A 262 10.30 -0.11 10.25
CA TRP A 262 10.42 1.34 10.06
C TRP A 262 11.80 1.89 10.43
N ALA A 263 12.60 1.16 11.21
CA ALA A 263 13.94 1.58 11.60
C ALA A 263 14.79 0.38 12.01
N SER A 264 16.10 0.49 11.83
CA SER A 264 17.04 -0.58 12.13
C SER A 264 18.44 0.01 12.32
N HIS A 265 19.42 -0.87 12.56
CA HIS A 265 20.83 -0.49 12.57
C HIS A 265 21.47 -0.55 11.18
N GLU A 266 20.70 -0.82 10.12
CA GLU A 266 21.19 -0.78 8.75
C GLU A 266 21.64 0.63 8.36
N ALA A 267 22.63 0.72 7.47
CA ALA A 267 23.10 2.01 6.97
C ALA A 267 22.09 2.66 6.01
N LEU A 268 21.43 1.84 5.19
CA LEU A 268 20.54 2.26 4.11
C LEU A 268 19.18 1.56 4.25
N ASP A 269 18.16 2.17 3.66
CA ASP A 269 16.87 1.52 3.53
C ASP A 269 16.95 0.45 2.44
N THR A 270 16.54 -0.75 2.79
CA THR A 270 16.61 -1.92 1.92
C THR A 270 15.26 -2.62 1.81
N THR A 271 15.00 -3.10 0.60
CA THR A 271 13.94 -4.04 0.30
C THR A 271 14.57 -5.25 -0.39
N ARG A 272 14.31 -6.44 0.14
CA ARG A 272 14.75 -7.72 -0.43
C ARG A 272 13.55 -8.61 -0.70
N VAL A 273 13.49 -9.15 -1.92
CA VAL A 273 12.52 -10.18 -2.30
C VAL A 273 13.26 -11.37 -2.87
N THR A 274 13.15 -12.53 -2.22
CA THR A 274 13.71 -13.80 -2.69
C THR A 274 12.57 -14.73 -3.09
N ILE A 275 12.72 -15.44 -4.21
CA ILE A 275 11.77 -16.45 -4.67
C ILE A 275 12.53 -17.74 -4.92
N ASP A 276 12.12 -18.82 -4.27
CA ASP A 276 12.62 -20.16 -4.54
C ASP A 276 11.55 -20.99 -5.26
N GLY A 277 11.89 -21.40 -6.48
CA GLY A 277 11.08 -22.30 -7.28
C GLY A 277 11.73 -23.66 -7.46
N SER A 278 10.99 -24.58 -8.09
CA SER A 278 11.46 -25.95 -8.32
C SER A 278 12.63 -26.08 -9.30
N ALA A 279 12.85 -25.06 -10.13
CA ALA A 279 13.87 -25.04 -11.17
C ALA A 279 14.93 -23.93 -10.96
N GLY A 280 14.92 -23.24 -9.81
CA GLY A 280 15.88 -22.19 -9.49
C GLY A 280 15.34 -21.14 -8.53
N SER A 281 16.13 -20.09 -8.31
CA SER A 281 15.77 -18.98 -7.45
C SER A 281 16.06 -17.62 -8.08
N ALA A 282 15.48 -16.56 -7.51
CA ALA A 282 15.78 -15.19 -7.87
C ALA A 282 15.74 -14.27 -6.64
N THR A 283 16.62 -13.27 -6.62
CA THR A 283 16.68 -12.29 -5.53
C THR A 283 16.71 -10.88 -6.10
N LEU A 284 15.73 -10.07 -5.72
CA LEU A 284 15.71 -8.63 -5.92
C LEU A 284 16.19 -7.94 -4.63
N HIS A 285 17.15 -7.04 -4.74
CA HIS A 285 17.60 -6.16 -3.66
C HIS A 285 17.56 -4.70 -4.15
N CYS A 286 16.77 -3.87 -3.50
CA CYS A 286 16.45 -2.51 -3.96
C CYS A 286 16.03 -1.62 -2.79
N THR A 287 15.58 -0.40 -3.08
CA THR A 287 14.91 0.47 -2.10
C THR A 287 13.56 0.92 -2.65
N PHE A 288 12.49 0.62 -1.91
CA PHE A 288 11.13 1.08 -2.21
C PHE A 288 10.82 2.46 -1.62
N GLY A 289 9.80 3.10 -2.18
CA GLY A 289 9.29 4.38 -1.72
C GLY A 289 10.19 5.56 -2.05
N PHE A 290 9.95 6.68 -1.36
CA PHE A 290 10.55 7.98 -1.62
C PHE A 290 11.75 8.33 -0.73
N SER A 291 12.27 7.35 0.02
CA SER A 291 13.42 7.57 0.90
C SER A 291 14.66 7.99 0.09
N PRO A 292 15.30 9.13 0.40
CA PRO A 292 16.64 9.45 -0.11
C PRO A 292 17.74 8.58 0.50
N ASN A 293 17.52 7.91 1.63
CA ASN A 293 18.50 7.02 2.27
C ASN A 293 18.49 5.63 1.62
N ARG A 294 18.90 5.57 0.34
CA ARG A 294 18.62 4.44 -0.55
C ARG A 294 19.86 3.84 -1.17
N LEU A 295 19.73 2.61 -1.65
CA LEU A 295 20.70 1.99 -2.56
C LEU A 295 20.79 2.80 -3.86
N GLU A 296 22.01 2.89 -4.40
CA GLU A 296 22.27 3.59 -5.66
C GLU A 296 21.47 2.99 -6.84
N LYS A 297 21.37 1.66 -6.87
CA LYS A 297 20.63 0.91 -7.90
C LYS A 297 20.04 -0.38 -7.36
N SER A 298 18.96 -0.84 -7.99
CA SER A 298 18.41 -2.18 -7.75
C SER A 298 19.33 -3.24 -8.35
N THR A 299 19.47 -4.38 -7.67
CA THR A 299 20.13 -5.57 -8.20
C THR A 299 19.14 -6.73 -8.24
N LEU A 300 19.11 -7.43 -9.38
CA LEU A 300 18.30 -8.62 -9.57
C LEU A 300 19.24 -9.75 -10.02
N THR A 301 19.16 -10.89 -9.34
CA THR A 301 19.91 -12.09 -9.70
C THR A 301 18.98 -13.27 -9.93
N ARG A 302 19.44 -14.24 -10.72
CA ARG A 302 18.80 -15.53 -10.92
C ARG A 302 19.82 -16.63 -10.74
N THR A 303 19.45 -17.69 -10.03
CA THR A 303 20.29 -18.86 -9.81
C THR A 303 19.63 -20.09 -10.43
N LEU A 304 20.37 -20.80 -11.28
CA LEU A 304 19.99 -22.08 -11.88
C LEU A 304 21.16 -23.04 -11.77
N ASP A 305 20.92 -24.27 -11.30
CA ASP A 305 21.93 -25.33 -11.23
C ASP A 305 23.26 -24.87 -10.62
N GLY A 306 23.17 -24.13 -9.50
CA GLY A 306 24.31 -23.58 -8.76
C GLY A 306 24.98 -22.35 -9.39
N THR A 307 24.51 -21.86 -10.55
CA THR A 307 25.07 -20.68 -11.22
C THR A 307 24.18 -19.46 -11.06
N THR A 308 24.69 -18.46 -10.35
CA THR A 308 24.03 -17.15 -10.18
C THR A 308 24.43 -16.19 -11.29
N ARG A 309 23.45 -15.57 -11.96
CA ARG A 309 23.68 -14.55 -12.98
C ARG A 309 22.90 -13.27 -12.67
N PRO A 310 23.48 -12.09 -12.90
CA PRO A 310 22.73 -10.84 -12.82
C PRO A 310 21.69 -10.77 -13.94
N VAL A 311 20.56 -10.14 -13.64
CA VAL A 311 19.50 -9.82 -14.60
C VAL A 311 19.43 -8.30 -14.71
N ALA A 312 19.50 -7.79 -15.93
CA ALA A 312 19.41 -6.35 -16.15
C ALA A 312 18.03 -5.83 -15.71
N VAL A 313 18.04 -4.79 -14.89
CA VAL A 313 16.86 -4.02 -14.49
C VAL A 313 17.10 -2.56 -14.88
N PRO A 314 16.14 -1.90 -15.54
CA PRO A 314 16.31 -0.50 -15.91
C PRO A 314 16.29 0.39 -14.67
N THR A 315 17.16 1.40 -14.65
CA THR A 315 17.08 2.48 -13.65
C THR A 315 16.01 3.47 -14.09
N GLU A 316 15.13 3.83 -13.18
CA GLU A 316 13.99 4.69 -13.46
C GLU A 316 13.87 5.80 -12.42
N PRO A 317 13.32 6.97 -12.78
CA PRO A 317 13.00 7.99 -11.81
C PRO A 317 12.09 7.45 -10.70
N ILE A 318 12.31 7.90 -9.46
CA ILE A 318 11.49 7.51 -8.31
C ILE A 318 10.05 7.94 -8.56
N GLY A 319 9.11 7.02 -8.39
CA GLY A 319 7.69 7.29 -8.54
C GLY A 319 7.13 7.01 -9.95
N THR A 320 7.94 6.49 -10.87
CA THR A 320 7.49 6.04 -12.21
C THR A 320 6.47 4.90 -12.10
N GLU A 321 6.53 4.10 -11.03
CA GLU A 321 5.58 3.02 -10.76
C GLU A 321 4.14 3.53 -10.54
N TYR A 322 3.97 4.74 -10.01
CA TYR A 322 2.66 5.37 -9.83
C TYR A 322 2.06 5.84 -11.15
N ASP A 323 2.91 6.32 -12.08
CA ASP A 323 2.47 6.70 -13.43
C ASP A 323 1.98 5.48 -14.19
N ARG A 324 2.77 4.39 -14.16
CA ARG A 324 2.35 3.13 -14.76
C ARG A 324 1.09 2.56 -14.15
N GLN A 325 0.93 2.67 -12.84
CA GLN A 325 -0.31 2.25 -12.20
C GLN A 325 -1.49 3.03 -12.74
N LEU A 326 -1.35 4.36 -12.85
CA LEU A 326 -2.40 5.22 -13.38
C LEU A 326 -2.72 4.89 -14.85
N ASP A 327 -1.71 4.56 -15.65
CA ASP A 327 -1.89 4.14 -17.05
C ASP A 327 -2.70 2.84 -17.20
N MET A 328 -2.75 2.00 -16.16
CA MET A 328 -3.55 0.76 -16.17
C MET A 328 -5.03 1.00 -15.83
N VAL A 329 -5.35 2.07 -15.10
CA VAL A 329 -6.70 2.35 -14.60
C VAL A 329 -7.76 2.39 -15.70
N PRO A 330 -7.55 3.04 -16.88
CA PRO A 330 -8.56 3.06 -17.94
C PRO A 330 -8.96 1.67 -18.42
N ALA A 331 -7.98 0.76 -18.57
CA ALA A 331 -8.24 -0.62 -18.96
C ALA A 331 -8.95 -1.39 -17.85
N GLN A 332 -8.59 -1.15 -16.59
CA GLN A 332 -9.22 -1.80 -15.44
C GLN A 332 -10.69 -1.38 -15.25
N LEU A 333 -11.01 -0.10 -15.46
CA LEU A 333 -12.38 0.41 -15.39
C LEU A 333 -13.29 -0.18 -16.48
N ARG A 334 -12.72 -0.50 -17.64
CA ARG A 334 -13.46 -1.09 -18.77
C ARG A 334 -13.57 -2.61 -18.70
N ASP A 335 -12.83 -3.28 -17.81
CA ASP A 335 -12.83 -4.74 -17.72
C ASP A 335 -14.05 -5.24 -16.93
N PRO A 336 -15.07 -5.84 -17.59
CA PRO A 336 -16.26 -6.32 -16.89
C PRO A 336 -15.95 -7.50 -15.94
N ALA A 337 -14.85 -8.24 -16.16
CA ALA A 337 -14.37 -9.27 -15.25
C ALA A 337 -13.52 -8.71 -14.11
N GLY A 338 -13.41 -7.37 -14.01
CA GLY A 338 -12.63 -6.66 -13.01
C GLY A 338 -13.21 -6.64 -11.61
N ARG A 339 -14.53 -6.66 -11.49
CA ARG A 339 -15.24 -6.53 -10.22
C ARG A 339 -14.88 -7.67 -9.28
N GLY A 340 -14.63 -7.37 -8.01
CA GLY A 340 -14.30 -8.35 -6.98
C GLY A 340 -12.85 -8.83 -6.98
N ARG A 341 -12.07 -8.61 -8.05
CA ARG A 341 -10.65 -9.07 -8.09
C ARG A 341 -9.82 -8.43 -7.00
N VAL A 342 -9.95 -7.13 -6.79
CA VAL A 342 -9.25 -6.42 -5.70
C VAL A 342 -9.71 -6.91 -4.34
N ILE A 343 -11.01 -7.13 -4.14
CA ILE A 343 -11.55 -7.67 -2.89
C ILE A 343 -10.91 -9.03 -2.54
N GLU A 344 -10.74 -9.92 -3.51
CA GLU A 344 -10.07 -11.21 -3.29
C GLU A 344 -8.60 -11.06 -2.89
N GLU A 345 -7.86 -10.14 -3.52
CA GLU A 345 -6.49 -9.82 -3.12
C GLU A 345 -6.43 -9.24 -1.70
N VAL A 346 -7.34 -8.30 -1.40
CA VAL A 346 -7.44 -7.64 -0.10
C VAL A 346 -7.72 -8.64 1.01
N ARG A 347 -8.68 -9.55 0.83
CA ARG A 347 -8.98 -10.64 1.79
C ARG A 347 -7.74 -11.47 2.12
N ARG A 348 -6.93 -11.81 1.11
CA ARG A 348 -5.68 -12.57 1.33
C ARG A 348 -4.67 -11.76 2.13
N THR A 349 -4.48 -10.50 1.77
CA THR A 349 -3.53 -9.60 2.45
C THR A 349 -3.94 -9.31 3.88
N ILE A 350 -5.18 -8.86 4.12
CA ILE A 350 -5.62 -8.51 5.47
C ILE A 350 -5.72 -9.74 6.37
N GLY A 351 -6.17 -10.88 5.83
CA GLY A 351 -6.19 -12.14 6.56
C GLY A 351 -4.78 -12.59 6.97
N ALA A 352 -3.76 -12.38 6.14
CA ALA A 352 -2.37 -12.64 6.53
C ALA A 352 -1.88 -11.71 7.64
N ILE A 353 -2.16 -10.41 7.53
CA ILE A 353 -1.79 -9.40 8.55
C ILE A 353 -2.45 -9.74 9.90
N GLU A 354 -3.76 -10.01 9.92
CA GLU A 354 -4.50 -10.37 11.13
C GLU A 354 -3.97 -11.66 11.77
N ARG A 355 -3.60 -12.67 10.95
CA ARG A 355 -2.99 -13.91 11.45
C ARG A 355 -1.63 -13.66 12.09
N VAL A 356 -0.76 -12.84 11.47
CA VAL A 356 0.53 -12.47 12.05
C VAL A 356 0.32 -11.75 13.39
N TYR A 357 -0.54 -10.74 13.45
CA TYR A 357 -0.83 -10.04 14.71
C TYR A 357 -1.41 -10.95 15.77
N THR A 358 -2.34 -11.83 15.41
CA THR A 358 -2.95 -12.79 16.35
C THR A 358 -1.88 -13.71 16.94
N SER A 359 -0.97 -14.23 16.10
CA SER A 359 0.11 -15.09 16.56
C SER A 359 1.18 -14.37 17.39
N ALA A 360 1.38 -13.07 17.15
CA ALA A 360 2.37 -12.25 17.85
C ALA A 360 1.90 -11.77 19.22
N ARG A 361 0.64 -12.01 19.60
CA ARG A 361 0.13 -11.69 20.95
C ARG A 361 0.84 -12.58 21.96
N ILE A 362 1.84 -12.01 22.62
CA ILE A 362 2.50 -12.63 23.77
C ILE A 362 1.50 -12.68 24.94
N PRO A 363 1.23 -13.87 25.53
CA PRO A 363 0.42 -13.98 26.75
C PRO A 363 0.99 -13.10 27.87
N GLN A 364 0.10 -12.53 28.69
CA GLN A 364 0.47 -11.55 29.73
C GLN A 364 1.56 -12.07 30.68
N GLU A 365 1.53 -13.36 31.02
CA GLU A 365 2.48 -14.06 31.90
C GLU A 365 3.95 -14.02 31.39
N VAL A 366 4.15 -14.04 30.06
CA VAL A 366 5.50 -14.01 29.46
C VAL A 366 6.04 -12.59 29.40
N ARG A 367 5.17 -11.56 29.28
CA ARG A 367 5.60 -10.16 29.30
C ARG A 367 6.25 -9.79 30.64
N GLU A 368 5.69 -10.25 31.74
CA GLU A 368 6.18 -9.96 33.10
C GLU A 368 7.57 -10.59 33.37
N SER A 369 7.86 -11.75 32.77
CA SER A 369 9.17 -12.42 32.91
C SER A 369 10.32 -11.79 32.11
N VAL A 370 10.03 -11.04 31.03
CA VAL A 370 11.05 -10.43 30.15
C VAL A 370 11.38 -8.99 30.57
N SER A 371 10.53 -8.36 31.39
CA SER A 371 10.74 -7.02 31.95
C SER A 371 11.72 -6.95 33.14
N ALA A 372 12.38 -8.06 33.52
CA ALA A 372 13.47 -8.02 34.48
C ALA A 372 14.69 -7.34 33.82
N PRO A 373 15.23 -6.25 34.38
CA PRO A 373 16.41 -5.60 33.82
C PRO A 373 17.61 -6.57 33.88
N VAL A 374 18.33 -6.68 32.75
CA VAL A 374 19.68 -7.28 32.68
C VAL A 374 20.71 -6.22 33.02
#